data_AF-A0A9D7EE86-F1
#
_entry.id   AF-A0A9D7EE86-F1
#
_cell.length_a   1.000
_cell.length_b   1.000
_cell.length_c   1.000
_cell.angle_alpha   90.00
_cell.angle_beta   90.00
_cell.angle_gamma   90.00
#
_symmetry.space_group_name_H-M   'P 1'
#
loop_
_entity.id
_entity.type
_entity.pdbx_description
1 polymer ?
#
loop_
_entity_poly.entity_id
_entity_poly.type
_entity_poly.pdbx_seq_one_letter_code
_entity_poly.pdbx_strand_id
1 'polypeptide(L)'
;MKSRAGFTLVELVGALAIISILVGMVLVTTGNSRDRALQTRISVDLEAINAAKGFWVLDHNGAAFPTDESGRFNAIRKYLEVNRSFSSLADYQPPGVSYSINGIGVPPSHAP
;
A
#
# COMPACT_ATOMS: atom_id res chain seq x y z
N MET A 1 56.55 20.37 8.86
CA MET A 1 56.06 19.50 7.76
C MET A 1 54.99 18.59 8.35
N LYS A 2 53.77 18.58 7.79
CA LYS A 2 52.60 17.90 8.40
C LYS A 2 52.49 16.50 7.79
N SER A 3 52.73 15.46 8.59
CA SER A 3 52.67 14.05 8.17
C SER A 3 51.23 13.70 7.76
N ARG A 4 51.04 13.31 6.50
CA ARG A 4 49.79 12.72 6.01
C ARG A 4 49.80 11.24 6.40
N ALA A 5 49.07 10.88 7.45
CA ALA A 5 48.78 9.47 7.75
C ALA A 5 47.81 8.96 6.67
N GLY A 6 48.28 8.03 5.84
CA GLY A 6 47.44 7.30 4.88
C GLY A 6 46.82 6.07 5.54
N PHE A 7 45.61 5.71 5.11
CA PHE A 7 44.94 4.48 5.54
C PHE A 7 45.77 3.25 5.18
N THR A 8 45.80 2.27 6.09
CA THR A 8 46.46 0.98 5.85
C THR A 8 45.55 0.05 5.02
N LEU A 9 46.17 -0.90 4.31
CA LEU A 9 45.45 -1.97 3.59
C LEU A 9 44.53 -2.77 4.53
N VAL A 10 44.98 -2.99 5.77
CA VAL A 10 44.23 -3.75 6.77
C VAL A 10 42.94 -3.02 7.16
N GLU A 11 42.98 -1.69 7.33
CA GLU A 11 41.79 -0.90 7.66
C GLU A 11 40.78 -0.89 6.51
N LEU A 12 41.26 -0.81 5.27
CA LEU A 12 40.39 -0.83 4.10
C LEU A 12 39.71 -2.20 3.89
N VAL A 13 40.45 -3.29 4.10
CA VAL A 13 39.91 -4.66 4.01
C VAL A 13 38.94 -4.94 5.16
N GLY A 14 39.26 -4.52 6.39
CA GLY A 14 38.37 -4.64 7.54
C GLY A 14 37.06 -3.88 7.35
N ALA A 15 37.13 -2.66 6.82
CA ALA A 15 35.94 -1.87 6.52
C ALA A 15 35.05 -2.54 5.45
N LEU A 16 35.63 -3.04 4.36
CA LEU A 16 34.88 -3.73 3.30
C LEU A 16 34.21 -5.02 3.81
N ALA A 17 34.88 -5.76 4.70
CA ALA A 17 34.33 -6.96 5.32
C ALA A 17 33.09 -6.65 6.18
N ILE A 18 33.12 -5.56 6.95
CA ILE A 18 31.96 -5.15 7.77
C ILE A 18 30.82 -4.65 6.87
N ILE A 19 31.12 -3.82 5.86
CA ILE A 19 30.11 -3.29 4.94
C ILE A 19 29.39 -4.42 4.19
N SER A 20 30.11 -5.43 3.69
CA SER A 20 29.49 -6.54 2.95
C SER A 20 28.53 -7.37 3.82
N ILE A 21 28.88 -7.59 5.08
CA ILE A 21 28.01 -8.26 6.07
C ILE A 21 26.75 -7.43 6.34
N LEU A 22 26.91 -6.13 6.59
CA LEU A 22 25.77 -5.23 6.85
C LEU A 22 24.83 -5.14 5.65
N VAL A 23 25.38 -4.96 4.45
CA VAL A 23 24.60 -4.90 3.20
C VAL A 23 23.85 -6.21 2.96
N GLY A 24 24.51 -7.36 3.17
CA GLY A 24 23.87 -8.67 3.03
C GLY A 24 22.63 -8.84 3.91
N MET A 25 22.71 -8.43 5.17
CA MET A 25 21.56 -8.50 6.11
C MET A 25 20.41 -7.55 5.73
N VAL A 26 20.73 -6.33 5.30
CA VAL A 26 19.71 -5.32 4.92
C VAL A 26 18.91 -5.78 3.69
N LEU A 27 19.56 -6.40 2.71
CA LEU A 27 18.90 -6.84 1.48
C LEU A 27 17.85 -7.94 1.74
N VAL A 28 18.17 -8.92 2.59
CA VAL A 28 17.25 -10.04 2.91
C VAL A 28 16.01 -9.57 3.67
N THR A 29 16.16 -8.59 4.56
CA THR A 29 15.06 -8.10 5.39
C THR A 29 14.12 -7.17 4.62
N THR A 30 14.64 -6.35 3.69
CA THR A 30 13.86 -5.34 2.98
C THR A 30 12.84 -5.92 2.00
N GLY A 31 13.15 -7.06 1.35
CA GLY A 31 12.23 -7.69 0.39
C GLY A 31 10.90 -8.10 1.03
N ASN A 32 10.96 -8.85 2.13
CA ASN A 32 9.78 -9.35 2.85
C ASN A 32 8.95 -8.23 3.50
N SER A 33 9.57 -7.12 3.88
CA SER A 33 8.87 -5.96 4.46
C SER A 33 7.95 -5.27 3.46
N ARG A 34 8.32 -5.21 2.18
CA ARG A 34 7.51 -4.56 1.14
C ARG A 34 6.24 -5.34 0.83
N ASP A 35 6.35 -6.65 0.66
CA ASP A 35 5.20 -7.51 0.40
C ASP A 35 4.21 -7.51 1.57
N ARG A 36 4.72 -7.54 2.80
CA ARG A 36 3.89 -7.40 4.00
C ARG A 36 3.18 -6.06 4.06
N ALA A 37 3.89 -4.97 3.79
CA ALA A 37 3.28 -3.64 3.77
C ALA A 37 2.19 -3.52 2.69
N LEU A 38 2.39 -4.13 1.52
CA LEU A 38 1.40 -4.20 0.45
C LEU A 38 0.17 -4.99 0.88
N GLN A 39 0.34 -6.18 1.46
CA GLN A 39 -0.77 -7.00 1.97
C GLN A 39 -1.55 -6.27 3.08
N THR A 40 -0.85 -5.64 4.03
CA THR A 40 -1.49 -4.83 5.07
C THR A 40 -2.28 -3.67 4.46
N ARG A 41 -1.72 -2.97 3.47
CA ARG A 41 -2.43 -1.89 2.77
C ARG A 41 -3.69 -2.43 2.08
N ILE A 42 -3.61 -3.55 1.37
CA ILE A 42 -4.78 -4.15 0.70
C ILE A 42 -5.88 -4.44 1.72
N SER A 43 -5.54 -5.08 2.84
CA SER A 43 -6.54 -5.40 3.88
C SER A 43 -7.21 -4.15 4.43
N VAL A 44 -6.43 -3.10 4.73
CA VAL A 44 -6.96 -1.82 5.23
C VAL A 44 -7.83 -1.12 4.17
N ASP A 45 -7.38 -1.11 2.92
CA ASP A 45 -8.08 -0.46 1.81
C ASP A 45 -9.43 -1.16 1.54
N LEU A 46 -9.48 -2.50 1.62
CA LEU A 46 -10.72 -3.30 1.50
C LEU A 46 -11.68 -3.06 2.67
N GLU A 47 -11.18 -2.95 3.90
CA GLU A 47 -11.99 -2.63 5.07
C GLU A 47 -12.58 -1.22 4.96
N ALA A 48 -11.80 -0.25 4.50
CA ALA A 48 -12.27 1.11 4.23
C ALA A 48 -13.37 1.14 3.16
N ILE A 49 -13.22 0.38 2.07
CA ILE A 49 -14.27 0.22 1.05
C ILE A 49 -15.53 -0.39 1.68
N ASN A 50 -15.39 -1.41 2.51
CA ASN A 50 -16.53 -2.05 3.15
C ASN A 50 -17.26 -1.11 4.12
N ALA A 51 -16.52 -0.32 4.91
CA ALA A 51 -17.09 0.71 5.77
C ALA A 51 -17.81 1.80 4.97
N ALA A 52 -17.20 2.26 3.86
CA ALA A 52 -17.77 3.26 2.97
C ALA A 52 -19.09 2.79 2.33
N LYS A 53 -19.19 1.51 1.96
CA LYS A 53 -20.46 0.89 1.52
C LYS A 53 -21.51 0.95 2.63
N GLY A 54 -21.13 0.65 3.87
CA GLY A 54 -22.01 0.76 5.03
C GLY A 54 -22.54 2.19 5.22
N PHE A 55 -21.67 3.20 5.17
CA PHE A 55 -22.08 4.60 5.27
C PHE A 55 -23.01 5.03 4.13
N TRP A 56 -22.75 4.58 2.90
CA TRP A 56 -23.62 4.87 1.77
C TRP A 56 -25.03 4.33 1.99
N VAL A 57 -25.16 3.08 2.47
CA VAL A 57 -26.46 2.45 2.75
C VAL A 57 -27.24 3.22 3.82
N LEU A 58 -26.54 3.70 4.86
CA LEU A 58 -27.15 4.50 5.92
C LEU A 58 -27.67 5.85 5.41
N ASP A 59 -26.93 6.51 4.50
CA ASP A 59 -27.30 7.82 3.95
C ASP A 59 -28.40 7.72 2.89
N HIS A 60 -28.46 6.61 2.14
CA HIS A 60 -29.35 6.45 0.99
C HIS A 60 -30.59 5.57 1.26
N ASN A 61 -30.89 5.26 2.54
CA ASN A 61 -32.11 4.60 3.03
C ASN A 61 -32.76 3.58 2.07
N GLY A 62 -31.99 2.56 1.64
CA GLY A 62 -32.49 1.49 0.78
C GLY A 62 -32.50 1.77 -0.72
N ALA A 63 -31.89 2.86 -1.18
CA ALA A 63 -31.65 3.08 -2.61
C ALA A 63 -30.81 1.94 -3.21
N ALA A 64 -31.07 1.62 -4.48
CA ALA A 64 -30.33 0.58 -5.18
C ALA A 64 -28.86 1.00 -5.34
N PHE A 65 -27.95 0.23 -4.75
CA PHE A 65 -26.52 0.43 -4.97
C PHE A 65 -26.17 0.18 -6.44
N PRO A 66 -25.32 1.01 -7.08
CA PRO A 66 -25.02 0.88 -8.49
C PRO A 66 -24.52 -0.53 -8.88
N THR A 67 -24.88 -0.96 -10.09
CA THR A 67 -24.47 -2.26 -10.65
C THR A 67 -23.06 -2.21 -11.24
N ASP A 68 -22.65 -1.07 -11.77
CA ASP A 68 -21.36 -0.88 -12.43
C ASP A 68 -20.28 -0.43 -11.44
N GLU A 69 -19.06 -0.94 -11.56
CA GLU A 69 -17.95 -0.60 -10.64
C GLU A 69 -17.62 0.90 -10.61
N SER A 70 -17.69 1.59 -11.76
CA SER A 70 -17.50 3.05 -11.79
C SER A 70 -18.59 3.79 -11.00
N GLY A 71 -19.85 3.33 -11.12
CA GLY A 71 -20.97 3.87 -10.34
C GLY A 71 -20.80 3.60 -8.84
N ARG A 72 -20.38 2.39 -8.48
CA ARG A 72 -20.10 2.00 -7.08
C ARG A 72 -19.02 2.87 -6.47
N PHE A 73 -17.93 3.10 -7.22
CA PHE A 73 -16.85 3.98 -6.76
C PHE A 73 -17.37 5.39 -6.52
N ASN A 74 -18.08 5.98 -7.48
CA ASN A 74 -18.64 7.33 -7.33
C ASN A 74 -19.60 7.43 -6.14
N ALA A 75 -20.39 6.39 -5.88
CA ALA A 75 -21.30 6.33 -4.73
C ALA A 75 -20.54 6.37 -3.39
N ILE A 76 -19.44 5.62 -3.27
CA ILE A 76 -18.71 5.53 -2.00
C ILE A 76 -17.55 6.52 -1.87
N ARG A 77 -17.17 7.20 -2.96
CA ARG A 77 -15.99 8.08 -3.05
C ARG A 77 -15.95 9.10 -1.91
N LYS A 78 -17.07 9.77 -1.65
CA LYS A 78 -17.20 10.77 -0.57
C LYS A 78 -16.78 10.22 0.81
N TYR A 79 -17.04 8.94 1.08
CA TYR A 79 -16.70 8.32 2.37
C TYR A 79 -15.26 7.77 2.40
N LEU A 80 -14.61 7.60 1.25
CA LEU A 80 -13.20 7.22 1.15
C LEU A 80 -12.26 8.45 1.23
N GLU A 81 -12.74 9.62 0.82
CA GLU A 81 -11.93 10.85 0.69
C GLU A 81 -11.68 11.60 2.01
N VAL A 82 -11.57 10.90 3.15
CA VAL A 82 -11.42 11.54 4.47
C VAL A 82 -10.16 12.41 4.58
N ASN A 83 -9.07 12.07 3.87
CA ASN A 83 -7.81 12.83 3.86
C ASN A 83 -7.05 12.78 2.52
N ARG A 84 -7.67 12.27 1.46
CA ARG A 84 -7.10 12.19 0.10
C ARG A 84 -8.23 12.27 -0.89
N SER A 85 -8.02 12.97 -2.00
CA SER A 85 -8.97 12.93 -3.13
C SER A 85 -8.45 12.00 -4.22
N PHE A 86 -9.38 11.31 -4.87
CA PHE A 86 -9.09 10.32 -5.90
C PHE A 86 -10.01 10.57 -7.09
N SER A 87 -9.47 10.63 -8.31
CA SER A 87 -10.28 10.83 -9.51
C SER A 87 -10.92 9.52 -9.97
N SER A 88 -10.26 8.41 -9.71
CA SER A 88 -10.68 7.06 -10.11
C SER A 88 -10.30 6.01 -9.06
N LEU A 89 -10.89 4.81 -9.19
CA LEU A 89 -10.54 3.68 -8.33
C LEU A 89 -9.07 3.24 -8.51
N ALA A 90 -8.50 3.45 -9.70
CA ALA A 90 -7.09 3.15 -9.98
C ALA A 90 -6.12 4.05 -9.20
N ASP A 91 -6.51 5.29 -8.88
CA ASP A 91 -5.70 6.20 -8.07
C ASP A 91 -5.70 5.82 -6.58
N TYR A 92 -6.74 5.12 -6.14
CA TYR A 92 -6.88 4.60 -4.78
C TYR A 92 -6.06 3.32 -4.57
N GLN A 93 -6.06 2.45 -5.58
CA GLN A 93 -5.41 1.13 -5.56
C GLN A 93 -3.87 1.23 -5.43
N PRO A 94 -3.22 0.26 -4.75
CA PRO A 94 -1.77 0.12 -4.83
C PRO A 94 -1.33 -0.40 -6.21
N PRO A 95 -0.07 -0.16 -6.62
CA PRO A 95 0.43 -0.64 -7.90
C PRO A 95 0.34 -2.16 -8.05
N GLY A 96 -0.14 -2.64 -9.19
CA GLY A 96 -0.24 -4.08 -9.48
C GLY A 96 -1.34 -4.78 -8.69
N VAL A 97 -2.39 -4.06 -8.29
CA VAL A 97 -3.57 -4.64 -7.64
C VAL A 97 -4.82 -3.95 -8.18
N SER A 98 -5.79 -4.74 -8.58
CA SER A 98 -7.12 -4.25 -9.00
C SER A 98 -8.15 -4.59 -7.94
N TYR A 99 -8.84 -3.59 -7.40
CA TYR A 99 -9.96 -3.74 -6.48
C TYR A 99 -11.30 -3.83 -7.20
N SER A 100 -12.18 -4.66 -6.64
CA SER A 100 -13.59 -4.74 -6.98
C SER A 100 -14.42 -4.42 -5.74
N ILE A 101 -15.27 -3.40 -5.83
CA ILE A 101 -16.09 -2.93 -4.71
C ILE A 101 -17.19 -3.95 -4.38
N ASN A 102 -17.70 -4.62 -5.42
CA ASN A 102 -18.79 -5.59 -5.36
C ASN A 102 -20.10 -4.97 -4.82
N GLY A 103 -21.21 -5.70 -4.96
CA GLY A 103 -22.52 -5.27 -4.46
C GLY A 103 -22.57 -5.19 -2.92
N ILE A 104 -23.59 -4.52 -2.37
CA ILE A 104 -23.85 -4.54 -0.92
C ILE A 104 -24.07 -5.99 -0.45
N GLY A 105 -23.52 -6.35 0.71
CA GLY A 105 -23.56 -7.71 1.25
C GLY A 105 -22.52 -8.67 0.68
N VAL A 106 -21.83 -8.29 -0.39
CA VAL A 106 -20.66 -9.02 -0.92
C VAL A 106 -19.40 -8.27 -0.49
N PRO A 107 -18.41 -8.93 0.15
CA PRO A 107 -17.18 -8.26 0.54
C PRO A 107 -16.43 -7.74 -0.70
N PRO A 108 -15.73 -6.59 -0.60
CA PRO A 108 -14.85 -6.15 -1.68
C PRO A 108 -13.72 -7.16 -1.88
N SER A 109 -13.23 -7.27 -3.11
CA SER A 109 -12.19 -8.23 -3.49
C SER A 109 -11.05 -7.54 -4.24
N HIS A 110 -9.94 -8.26 -4.39
CA HIS A 110 -8.80 -7.79 -5.15
C HIS A 110 -8.27 -8.89 -6.08
N ALA A 111 -7.65 -8.47 -7.17
CA ALA A 111 -6.86 -9.30 -8.08
C ALA A 111 -5.45 -8.72 -8.20
N PRO A 112 -4.42 -9.57 -8.40
CA PRO A 112 -3.08 -9.11 -8.76
C PRO A 112 -3.05 -8.44 -10.15
#